data_AF-A0A1F8MXI1-F1
#
_entry.id   AF-A0A1F8MXI1-F1
#
_cell.length_a   1.000
_cell.length_b   1.000
_cell.length_c   1.000
_cell.angle_alpha   90.00
_cell.angle_beta   90.00
_cell.angle_gamma   90.00
#
_symmetry.space_group_name_H-M   'P 1'
#
loop_
_entity.id
_entity.type
_entity.pdbx_description
1 polymer ?
#
loop_
_entity_poly.entity_id
_entity_poly.type
_entity_poly.pdbx_seq_one_letter_code
_entity_poly.pdbx_strand_id
1 'polypeptide(L)'
;MLFRSTGLGKTELKAKVNGMVRQGDYLIMQVDTLEPVRWKIRAAMSLPDMWMVIKAMMRPSNLKILFSRKWAKEAEHPGEF
;
A
#
# COMPACT_ATOMS: atom_id res chain seq x y z
N MET A 1 -5.92 2.80 -1.46
CA MET A 1 -4.56 2.66 -2.02
C MET A 1 -4.63 3.02 -3.49
N LEU A 2 -3.66 3.78 -3.99
CA LEU A 2 -3.54 4.10 -5.41
C LEU A 2 -2.31 3.36 -5.96
N PHE A 3 -2.44 2.77 -7.14
CA PHE A 3 -1.33 2.14 -7.85
C PHE A 3 -1.10 2.84 -9.18
N ARG A 4 0.16 3.10 -9.47
CA ARG A 4 0.65 3.54 -10.77
C ARG A 4 1.73 2.57 -11.23
N SER A 5 1.78 2.33 -12.53
CA SER A 5 2.80 1.50 -13.16
C SER A 5 3.04 2.01 -14.57
N THR A 6 4.26 1.89 -15.08
CA THR A 6 4.62 2.26 -16.45
C THR A 6 3.73 1.58 -17.48
N GLY A 7 3.29 0.34 -17.21
CA GLY A 7 2.39 -0.42 -18.09
C GLY A 7 0.93 0.05 -18.07
N LEU A 8 0.51 0.88 -17.11
CA LEU A 8 -0.87 1.40 -17.02
C LEU A 8 -1.06 2.73 -17.78
N GLY A 9 0.03 3.33 -18.28
CA GLY A 9 0.01 4.63 -18.94
C GLY A 9 -0.43 5.74 -17.97
N LYS A 10 -1.54 6.43 -18.30
CA LYS A 10 -2.14 7.48 -17.47
C LYS A 10 -3.16 6.94 -16.46
N THR A 11 -3.38 5.63 -16.44
CA THR A 11 -4.41 4.99 -15.61
C THR A 11 -3.86 4.68 -14.23
N GLU A 12 -4.68 4.90 -13.21
CA GLU A 12 -4.38 4.52 -11.83
C GLU A 12 -5.35 3.47 -11.33
N LEU A 13 -4.87 2.52 -10.53
CA LEU A 13 -5.74 1.55 -9.88
C LEU A 13 -6.06 2.02 -8.47
N LYS A 14 -7.35 2.24 -8.19
CA LYS A 14 -7.84 2.34 -6.81
C LYS A 14 -7.97 0.95 -6.24
N ALA A 15 -7.46 0.74 -5.04
CA ALA A 15 -7.51 -0.55 -4.37
C ALA A 15 -7.67 -0.44 -2.86
N LYS A 16 -8.03 -1.56 -2.25
CA LYS A 16 -8.09 -1.74 -0.80
C LYS A 16 -7.24 -2.92 -0.36
N VAL A 17 -6.62 -2.80 0.81
CA VAL A 17 -5.96 -3.93 1.46
C VAL A 17 -7.04 -4.82 2.06
N ASN A 18 -6.97 -6.11 1.77
CA ASN A 18 -7.90 -7.10 2.28
C ASN A 18 -7.31 -7.93 3.43
N GLY A 19 -6.00 -8.09 3.46
CA GLY A 19 -5.36 -8.91 4.49
C GLY A 19 -3.86 -9.01 4.35
N MET A 20 -3.26 -9.61 5.37
CA MET A 20 -1.82 -9.89 5.47
C MET A 20 -1.65 -11.34 5.89
N VAL A 21 -0.82 -12.10 5.17
CA VAL A 21 -0.56 -13.51 5.47
C VAL A 21 0.94 -13.75 5.46
N ARG A 22 1.47 -14.32 6.56
CA ARG A 22 2.87 -14.77 6.60
C ARG A 22 2.97 -16.13 5.90
N GLN A 23 3.94 -16.26 5.00
CA GLN A 23 4.24 -17.51 4.32
C GLN A 23 5.76 -17.67 4.22
N GLY A 24 6.32 -18.53 5.09
CA GLY A 24 7.77 -18.68 5.23
C GLY A 24 8.45 -17.36 5.60
N ASP A 25 9.40 -16.96 4.75
CA ASP A 25 10.18 -15.73 4.88
C ASP A 25 9.54 -14.52 4.18
N TYR A 26 8.27 -14.66 3.79
CA TYR A 26 7.50 -13.59 3.16
C TYR A 26 6.30 -13.17 3.99
N LEU A 27 5.99 -11.89 3.94
CA LEU A 27 4.70 -11.34 4.33
C LEU A 27 3.94 -10.91 3.08
N ILE A 28 2.83 -11.58 2.81
CA ILE A 28 2.00 -11.37 1.63
C ILE A 28 0.89 -10.38 1.97
N MET A 29 0.92 -9.23 1.31
CA MET A 29 -0.17 -8.26 1.32
C MET A 29 -1.17 -8.60 0.21
N GLN A 30 -2.41 -8.85 0.62
CA GLN A 30 -3.52 -9.13 -0.28
C GLN A 30 -4.28 -7.84 -0.54
N VAL A 31 -4.40 -7.46 -1.81
CA VAL A 31 -5.00 -6.19 -2.23
C VAL A 31 -6.01 -6.47 -3.33
N ASP A 32 -7.21 -5.89 -3.21
CA ASP A 32 -8.21 -5.93 -4.26
C ASP A 32 -8.34 -4.57 -4.92
N THR A 33 -8.17 -4.52 -6.24
CA THR A 33 -8.45 -3.31 -7.01
C THR A 33 -9.95 -3.15 -7.26
N LEU A 34 -10.40 -1.91 -7.29
CA LEU A 34 -11.80 -1.51 -7.36
C LEU A 34 -12.10 -0.82 -8.70
N GLU A 35 -11.22 0.08 -9.11
CA GLU A 35 -11.33 0.87 -10.35
C GLU A 35 -9.94 0.99 -11.01
N PRO A 36 -9.87 1.03 -12.35
CA PRO A 36 -10.94 0.73 -13.30
C PRO A 36 -11.22 -0.77 -13.46
N VAL A 37 -10.27 -1.63 -13.07
CA VAL A 37 -10.39 -3.09 -13.23
C VAL A 37 -10.29 -3.76 -11.86
N ARG A 38 -11.06 -4.83 -11.65
CA ARG A 38 -11.08 -5.61 -10.40
C ARG A 38 -10.16 -6.82 -10.47
N TRP A 39 -9.04 -6.75 -9.76
CA TRP A 39 -8.03 -7.79 -9.65
C TRP A 39 -7.73 -8.09 -8.20
N LYS A 40 -7.23 -9.30 -7.98
CA LYS A 40 -6.64 -9.72 -6.70
C LYS A 40 -5.12 -9.67 -6.84
N ILE A 41 -4.51 -8.64 -6.27
CA ILE A 41 -3.07 -8.44 -6.24
C ILE A 41 -2.50 -9.06 -4.96
N ARG A 42 -1.39 -9.78 -5.10
CA ARG A 42 -0.61 -10.32 -3.98
C ARG A 42 0.81 -9.76 -4.04
N ALA A 43 1.15 -8.88 -3.11
CA ALA A 43 2.50 -8.35 -2.97
C ALA A 43 3.24 -9.14 -1.88
N ALA A 44 4.25 -9.92 -2.27
CA ALA A 44 5.09 -10.64 -1.32
C ALA A 44 6.28 -9.78 -0.93
N MET A 45 6.44 -9.51 0.36
CA MET A 45 7.59 -8.79 0.91
C MET A 45 8.50 -9.77 1.62
N SER A 46 9.78 -9.82 1.22
CA SER A 46 10.78 -10.63 1.91
C SER A 46 11.16 -9.99 3.25
N LEU A 47 11.82 -10.74 4.15
CA LEU A 47 12.27 -10.20 5.43
C LEU A 47 13.14 -8.93 5.32
N PRO A 48 14.12 -8.83 4.38
CA PRO A 48 14.86 -7.58 4.16
C PRO A 48 13.97 -6.40 3.74
N ASP A 49 13.01 -6.63 2.84
CA ASP A 49 12.09 -5.58 2.39
C ASP A 49 11.17 -5.12 3.52
N MET A 50 10.67 -6.08 4.32
CA MET A 50 9.91 -5.78 5.53
C MET A 50 10.70 -4.91 6.49
N TRP A 51 12.00 -5.19 6.67
CA TRP A 51 12.86 -4.38 7.54
C TRP A 51 12.98 -2.94 7.02
N MET A 52 13.09 -2.76 5.71
CA MET A 52 13.07 -1.44 5.08
C MET A 52 11.76 -0.70 5.38
N VAL A 53 10.62 -1.37 5.25
CA VAL A 53 9.29 -0.79 5.56
C VAL A 53 9.20 -0.40 7.03
N ILE A 54 9.61 -1.26 7.96
CA ILE A 54 9.60 -1.00 9.41
C ILE A 54 10.45 0.23 9.72
N LYS A 55 11.69 0.29 9.21
CA LYS A 55 12.59 1.42 9.43
C LYS A 55 12.03 2.72 8.88
N ALA A 56 11.35 2.69 7.73
CA ALA A 56 10.69 3.85 7.16
C ALA A 56 9.51 4.33 8.04
N MET A 57 8.70 3.40 8.55
CA MET A 57 7.57 3.73 9.44
C MET A 57 8.00 4.34 10.77
N MET A 58 9.17 3.96 11.29
CA MET A 58 9.73 4.49 12.53
C MET A 58 10.27 5.92 12.43
N ARG A 59 10.33 6.52 11.23
CA ARG A 59 10.78 7.92 11.10
C ARG A 59 9.78 8.87 11.79
N PRO A 60 10.24 9.85 12.60
CA PRO A 60 9.34 10.76 13.33
C PRO A 60 8.35 11.51 12.42
N SER A 61 8.74 11.83 11.18
CA SER A 61 7.85 12.44 10.19
C SER A 61 6.65 11.55 9.84
N ASN A 62 6.86 10.23 9.76
CA ASN A 62 5.85 9.25 9.37
C ASN A 62 5.00 8.82 10.57
N LEU A 63 5.58 8.74 11.77
CA LEU A 63 4.86 8.40 13.00
C LEU A 63 3.71 9.37 13.33
N LYS A 64 3.76 10.61 12.81
CA LYS A 64 2.65 11.57 12.93
C LYS A 64 1.33 11.03 12.37
N ILE A 65 1.38 10.06 11.43
CA ILE A 65 0.17 9.43 10.89
C ILE A 65 -0.67 8.73 11.97
N LEU A 66 -0.02 8.15 13.00
CA LEU A 66 -0.69 7.47 14.11
C LEU A 66 -1.61 8.39 14.91
N PHE A 67 -1.28 9.69 14.96
CA PHE A 67 -2.05 10.71 15.67
C PHE A 67 -3.02 11.46 14.75
N SER A 68 -3.11 11.10 13.47
CA SER A 68 -4.03 11.73 12.53
C SER A 68 -5.48 11.47 12.93
N ARG A 69 -6.36 12.48 12.83
CA ARG A 69 -7.81 12.29 12.97
C ARG A 69 -8.50 11.92 11.66
N LYS A 70 -7.75 11.85 10.55
CA LYS A 70 -8.27 11.70 9.18
C LYS A 70 -8.38 10.24 8.73
N TRP A 71 -8.32 9.25 9.62
CA TRP A 71 -8.37 7.83 9.27
C TRP A 71 -9.65 7.42 8.51
N ALA A 72 -10.76 8.10 8.77
CA ALA A 72 -12.04 7.86 8.10
C ALA A 72 -12.30 8.80 6.90
N LYS A 73 -11.43 9.79 6.65
CA LYS A 73 -11.59 10.70 5.52
C LYS A 73 -11.08 10.01 4.26
N GLU A 74 -11.79 10.19 3.15
CA GLU A 74 -11.28 9.80 1.84
C GLU A 74 -9.97 10.54 1.53
N ALA A 75 -8.94 9.78 1.16
CA ALA A 75 -7.61 10.33 0.91
C ALA A 75 -7.62 11.18 -0.36
N GLU A 76 -7.11 12.41 -0.26
CA GLU A 76 -6.91 13.27 -1.42
C GLU A 76 -5.79 12.71 -2.31
N HIS A 77 -5.91 12.93 -3.63
CA HIS A 77 -4.95 12.44 -4.60
C HIS A 77 -3.56 13.05 -4.35
N PRO A 78 -2.49 12.25 -4.15
CA PRO A 78 -1.19 12.75 -3.71
C PRO A 78 -0.32 13.32 -4.85
N GLY A 79 -0.92 13.85 -5.92
CA GLY A 79 -0.20 14.37 -7.09
C GLY A 79 0.55 13.29 -7.88
N GLU A 80 1.81 13.55 -8.25
CA GLU A 80 2.70 12.58 -8.88
C GLU A 80 3.49 11.83 -7.80
N PHE A 81 3.22 10.54 -7.62
CA PHE A 81 3.81 9.67 -6.59
C PHE A 81 4.37 8.38 -7.20
#